data_AF-A0A2V4DCW0-F1
#
_entry.id   AF-A0A2V4DCW0-F1
#
_cell.length_a   1.000
_cell.length_b   1.000
_cell.length_c   1.000
_cell.angle_alpha   90.00
_cell.angle_beta   90.00
_cell.angle_gamma   90.00
#
_symmetry.space_group_name_H-M   'P 1'
#
loop_
_entity.id
_entity.type
_entity.pdbx_description
1 polymer ?
#
loop_
_entity_poly.entity_id
_entity_poly.type
_entity_poly.pdbx_seq_one_letter_code
_entity_poly.pdbx_strand_id
1 'polypeptide(L)'
;MNSQVTQELVEKYLDLTSRAKGKATPIHSDNTPEAKQLSDMMGMCDDYASDARHFMETGDLVRAFGAINYAHAWLDAAVRIGLLDGHGDDQLFTLPK
;
A
#
# COMPACT_ATOMS: atom_id res chain seq x y z
N MET A 1 -19.22 7.37 -16.34
CA MET A 1 -19.00 5.94 -16.64
C MET A 1 -18.43 5.31 -15.38
N ASN A 2 -19.17 4.42 -14.71
CA ASN A 2 -18.58 3.58 -13.69
C ASN A 2 -17.77 2.51 -14.43
N SER A 3 -16.46 2.67 -14.45
CA SER A 3 -15.55 1.69 -15.03
C SER A 3 -15.69 0.39 -14.24
N GLN A 4 -16.03 -0.69 -14.93
CA GLN A 4 -16.09 -2.03 -14.34
C GLN A 4 -14.70 -2.37 -13.79
N VAL A 5 -14.63 -3.00 -12.61
CA VAL A 5 -13.35 -3.47 -12.07
C VAL A 5 -12.90 -4.67 -12.89
N THR A 6 -11.73 -4.57 -13.53
CA THR A 6 -11.13 -5.66 -14.33
C THR A 6 -9.93 -6.26 -13.62
N GLN A 7 -9.50 -7.45 -14.05
CA GLN A 7 -8.30 -8.09 -13.52
C GLN A 7 -7.05 -7.22 -13.77
N GLU A 8 -6.92 -6.65 -14.98
CA GLU A 8 -5.79 -5.76 -15.32
C GLU A 8 -5.73 -4.52 -14.42
N LEU A 9 -6.90 -4.01 -13.98
CA LEU A 9 -6.96 -2.91 -13.04
C LEU A 9 -6.42 -3.33 -11.67
N VAL A 10 -6.79 -4.50 -11.17
CA VAL A 10 -6.29 -5.01 -9.88
C VAL A 10 -4.79 -5.27 -9.95
N GLU A 11 -4.30 -5.90 -11.03
CA GLU A 11 -2.88 -6.15 -11.27
C GLU A 11 -2.06 -4.85 -11.32
N LYS A 12 -2.59 -3.82 -11.99
CA LYS A 12 -1.98 -2.49 -12.02
C LYS A 12 -1.81 -1.91 -10.60
N TYR A 13 -2.80 -2.05 -9.74
CA TYR A 13 -2.71 -1.52 -8.37
C TYR A 13 -1.82 -2.38 -7.47
N LEU A 14 -1.76 -3.69 -7.71
CA LEU A 14 -0.80 -4.58 -7.05
C LEU A 14 0.65 -4.17 -7.37
N ASP A 15 0.95 -3.91 -8.64
CA ASP A 15 2.25 -3.38 -9.08
C ASP A 15 2.54 -2.01 -8.46
N LEU A 16 1.58 -1.08 -8.52
CA LEU A 16 1.72 0.26 -7.97
C LEU A 16 2.09 0.21 -6.49
N THR A 17 1.34 -0.54 -5.67
CA THR A 17 1.62 -0.72 -4.25
C THR A 17 2.97 -1.38 -4.00
N SER A 18 3.34 -2.37 -4.81
CA SER A 18 4.66 -3.02 -4.68
C SER A 18 5.81 -2.05 -4.97
N ARG A 19 5.69 -1.21 -6.01
CA ARG A 19 6.69 -0.18 -6.34
C ARG A 19 6.77 0.90 -5.26
N ALA A 20 5.63 1.34 -4.74
CA ALA A 20 5.58 2.30 -3.63
C ALA A 20 6.29 1.73 -2.39
N LYS A 21 5.95 0.51 -1.96
CA LYS A 21 6.61 -0.14 -0.81
C LYS A 21 8.12 -0.30 -1.01
N GLY A 22 8.55 -0.68 -2.22
CA GLY A 22 9.98 -0.84 -2.53
C GLY A 22 10.75 0.48 -2.61
N LYS A 23 10.07 1.60 -2.86
CA LYS A 23 10.67 2.93 -2.92
C LYS A 23 10.79 3.59 -1.56
N ALA A 24 9.79 3.42 -0.69
CA ALA A 24 9.76 4.10 0.59
C ALA A 24 10.82 3.55 1.56
N THR A 25 11.48 4.42 2.32
CA THR A 25 12.49 4.01 3.32
C THR A 25 12.09 4.44 4.74
N PRO A 26 12.37 3.64 5.78
CA PRO A 26 12.16 4.03 7.16
C PRO A 26 12.92 5.32 7.53
N ILE A 27 12.25 6.23 8.24
CA ILE A 27 12.87 7.46 8.76
C ILE A 27 13.59 7.19 10.09
N HIS A 28 12.99 6.34 10.93
CA HIS A 28 13.50 6.05 12.27
C HIS A 28 14.41 4.82 12.27
N SER A 29 15.39 4.82 13.16
CA SER A 29 16.27 3.67 13.39
C SER A 29 15.52 2.49 14.00
N ASP A 30 16.06 1.29 13.79
CA ASP A 30 15.58 0.06 14.40
C ASP A 30 15.49 0.15 15.94
N ASN A 31 14.65 -0.70 16.54
CA ASN A 31 14.41 -0.80 17.99
C ASN A 31 13.79 0.45 18.65
N THR A 32 13.20 1.34 17.86
CA THR A 32 12.40 2.48 18.35
C THR A 32 10.90 2.12 18.42
N PRO A 33 10.09 2.81 19.25
CA PRO A 33 8.63 2.67 19.21
C PRO A 33 8.05 2.92 17.81
N GLU A 34 8.60 3.89 17.08
CA GLU A 34 8.22 4.24 15.72
C GLU A 34 8.53 3.12 14.72
N ALA A 35 9.69 2.47 14.84
CA ALA A 35 10.03 1.30 14.02
C ALA A 35 9.05 0.13 14.25
N LYS A 36 8.60 -0.07 15.50
CA LYS A 36 7.58 -1.07 15.80
C LYS A 36 6.23 -0.72 15.17
N GLN A 37 5.78 0.54 15.29
CA GLN A 37 4.55 1.00 14.66
C GLN A 37 4.62 0.86 13.13
N LEU A 38 5.75 1.23 12.53
CA LEU A 38 5.97 1.04 11.10
C LEU A 38 5.89 -0.43 10.70
N SER A 39 6.51 -1.33 11.46
CA SER A 39 6.44 -2.77 11.22
C SER A 39 4.99 -3.28 11.25
N ASP A 40 4.20 -2.84 12.24
CA ASP A 40 2.78 -3.23 12.34
C ASP A 40 1.99 -2.72 11.13
N MET A 41 2.21 -1.47 10.70
CA MET A 41 1.57 -0.88 9.51
C MET A 41 1.98 -1.58 8.21
N MET A 42 3.25 -1.97 8.07
CA MET A 42 3.73 -2.71 6.89
C MET A 42 3.18 -4.13 6.86
N GLY A 43 2.98 -4.76 8.02
CA GLY A 43 2.24 -6.02 8.13
C GLY A 43 0.83 -5.90 7.58
N MET A 44 0.09 -4.86 7.99
CA MET A 44 -1.25 -4.61 7.45
C MET A 44 -1.26 -4.37 5.94
N CYS A 45 -0.27 -3.65 5.40
CA CYS A 45 -0.12 -3.48 3.96
C CYS A 45 0.06 -4.83 3.23
N ASP A 46 0.91 -5.72 3.77
CA ASP A 46 1.16 -7.03 3.17
C ASP A 46 -0.04 -7.96 3.26
N ASP A 47 -0.72 -8.00 4.40
CA ASP A 47 -1.91 -8.81 4.62
C ASP A 47 -3.00 -8.44 3.61
N TYR A 48 -3.30 -7.15 3.44
CA TYR A 48 -4.31 -6.71 2.47
C TYR A 48 -3.86 -6.85 1.02
N ALA A 49 -2.57 -6.76 0.71
CA ALA A 49 -2.06 -7.06 -0.62
C ALA A 49 -2.20 -8.56 -0.94
N SER A 50 -2.03 -9.44 0.06
CA SER A 50 -2.28 -10.87 -0.04
C SER A 50 -3.77 -11.16 -0.26
N ASP A 51 -4.66 -10.54 0.53
CA ASP A 51 -6.11 -10.66 0.36
C ASP A 51 -6.55 -10.21 -1.03
N ALA A 52 -5.97 -9.12 -1.55
CA ALA A 52 -6.26 -8.66 -2.90
C ALA A 52 -5.93 -9.71 -3.97
N ARG A 53 -4.78 -10.40 -3.85
CA ARG A 53 -4.41 -11.50 -4.76
C ARG A 53 -5.41 -12.66 -4.62
N HIS A 54 -5.77 -13.03 -3.40
CA HIS A 54 -6.72 -14.12 -3.14
C HIS A 54 -8.11 -13.83 -3.76
N PHE A 55 -8.64 -12.63 -3.56
CA PHE A 55 -9.92 -12.23 -4.16
C PHE A 55 -9.85 -12.16 -5.69
N MET A 56 -8.71 -11.73 -6.25
CA MET A 56 -8.51 -11.70 -7.70
C MET A 56 -8.51 -13.12 -8.30
N GLU A 57 -7.76 -14.05 -7.70
CA GLU A 57 -7.68 -15.44 -8.14
C GLU A 57 -9.03 -16.18 -8.04
N THR A 58 -9.89 -15.77 -7.12
CA THR A 58 -11.25 -16.32 -6.95
C THR A 58 -12.32 -15.59 -7.77
N GLY A 59 -11.96 -14.55 -8.51
CA GLY A 59 -12.85 -13.77 -9.38
C GLY A 59 -13.67 -12.69 -8.68
N ASP A 60 -13.49 -12.47 -7.37
CA ASP A 60 -14.11 -11.37 -6.62
C ASP A 60 -13.32 -10.06 -6.81
N LEU A 61 -13.36 -9.52 -8.03
CA LEU A 61 -12.54 -8.38 -8.43
C LEU A 61 -12.87 -7.10 -7.64
N VAL A 62 -14.11 -6.94 -7.19
CA VAL A 62 -14.51 -5.77 -6.39
C VAL A 62 -13.82 -5.79 -5.03
N ARG A 63 -13.81 -6.94 -4.34
CA ARG A 63 -13.06 -7.06 -3.07
C ARG A 63 -11.57 -7.01 -3.29
N ALA A 64 -11.07 -7.59 -4.38
CA ALA A 64 -9.65 -7.51 -4.73
C ALA A 64 -9.19 -6.05 -4.88
N PHE A 65 -9.96 -5.25 -5.61
CA PHE A 65 -9.67 -3.83 -5.81
C PHE A 65 -9.80 -3.04 -4.49
N GLY A 66 -10.80 -3.34 -3.66
CA GLY A 66 -10.93 -2.73 -2.33
C GLY A 66 -9.73 -3.02 -1.43
N ALA A 67 -9.32 -4.28 -1.35
CA ALA A 67 -8.19 -4.73 -0.53
C ALA A 67 -6.88 -4.07 -0.95
N ILE A 68 -6.57 -3.99 -2.26
CA ILE A 68 -5.30 -3.40 -2.70
C ILE A 68 -5.23 -1.88 -2.49
N ASN A 69 -6.36 -1.17 -2.63
CA ASN A 69 -6.40 0.25 -2.29
C ASN A 69 -6.25 0.48 -0.78
N TYR A 70 -6.81 -0.41 0.05
CA TYR A 70 -6.65 -0.34 1.50
C TYR A 70 -5.21 -0.66 1.94
N ALA A 71 -4.55 -1.63 1.30
CA ALA A 71 -3.11 -1.88 1.48
C ALA A 71 -2.28 -0.62 1.17
N HIS A 72 -2.55 0.02 0.03
CA HIS A 72 -1.85 1.24 -0.37
C HIS A 72 -2.06 2.39 0.63
N ALA A 73 -3.26 2.51 1.20
CA ALA A 73 -3.56 3.53 2.21
C ALA A 73 -2.69 3.40 3.47
N TRP A 74 -2.27 2.19 3.86
CA TRP A 74 -1.32 2.01 4.98
C TRP A 74 0.08 2.57 4.66
N LEU A 75 0.57 2.40 3.42
CA LEU A 75 1.83 3.01 2.96
C LEU A 75 1.73 4.53 2.95
N ASP A 76 0.67 5.06 2.35
CA ASP A 76 0.41 6.50 2.29
C ASP A 76 0.32 7.13 3.68
N ALA A 77 -0.38 6.46 4.60
CA ALA A 77 -0.46 6.91 5.98
C ALA A 77 0.92 6.96 6.64
N ALA A 78 1.74 5.91 6.48
CA ALA A 78 3.08 5.84 7.05
C ALA A 78 4.01 6.94 6.50
N VAL A 79 3.92 7.26 5.21
CA VAL A 79 4.64 8.40 4.62
C VAL A 79 4.13 9.72 5.20
N ARG A 80 2.81 9.91 5.23
CA ARG A 80 2.19 11.17 5.65
C ARG A 80 2.44 11.52 7.12
N ILE A 81 2.52 10.52 8.00
CA ILE A 81 2.80 10.73 9.44
C ILE A 81 4.29 10.72 9.78
N GLY A 82 5.18 10.56 8.79
CA GLY A 82 6.63 10.66 8.98
C GLY A 82 7.30 9.39 9.51
N LEU A 83 6.72 8.20 9.31
CA LEU A 83 7.39 6.93 9.57
C LEU A 83 8.22 6.44 8.37
N LEU A 84 7.75 6.74 7.16
CA LEU A 84 8.43 6.47 5.90
C LEU A 84 8.76 7.77 5.16
N ASP A 85 9.89 7.78 4.46
CA ASP A 85 10.22 8.78 3.45
C ASP A 85 9.78 8.27 2.07
N GLY A 86 8.84 8.98 1.44
CA GLY A 86 8.39 8.73 0.06
C GLY A 86 9.30 9.34 -1.01
N HIS A 87 10.40 9.99 -0.60
CA HIS A 87 11.41 10.62 -1.44
C HIS A 87 10.85 11.68 -2.40
N GLY A 88 9.84 12.43 -1.95
CA GLY A 88 9.23 13.51 -2.72
C GLY A 88 8.41 13.05 -3.93
N ASP A 89 8.02 11.77 -4.02
CA ASP A 89 7.21 11.24 -5.11
C ASP A 89 5.71 11.41 -4.83
N ASP A 90 5.11 12.41 -5.47
CA ASP A 90 3.68 12.72 -5.37
C ASP A 90 2.81 11.91 -6.34
N GLN A 91 3.41 11.05 -7.18
CA GLN A 91 2.69 10.13 -8.05
C GLN A 91 2.41 8.80 -7.37
N LEU A 92 3.35 8.34 -6.55
CA LEU A 92 3.23 7.09 -5.80
C LEU A 92 2.70 7.29 -4.38
N PHE A 93 2.81 8.50 -3.83
CA PHE A 93 2.40 8.75 -2.44
C PHE A 93 1.60 10.03 -2.27
N THR A 94 0.76 10.02 -1.25
CA THR A 94 0.18 11.23 -0.69
C THR A 94 1.15 11.86 0.32
N LEU A 95 1.95 12.83 -0.13
CA LEU A 95 3.01 13.46 0.68
C LEU A 95 2.47 14.32 1.86
N PRO A 96 3.23 14.46 2.97
CA PRO A 96 2.95 15.44 4.02
C PRO A 96 2.97 16.88 3.46
N LYS A 97 2.23 17.79 4.10
CA LYS A 97 2.26 19.22 3.81
C LYS A 97 3.27 19.95 4.71
#